data_AF-A0A529K676-F1
#
_entry.id   AF-A0A529K676-F1
#
_cell.length_a   1.000
_cell.length_b   1.000
_cell.length_c   1.000
_cell.angle_alpha   90.00
_cell.angle_beta   90.00
_cell.angle_gamma   90.00
#
_symmetry.space_group_name_H-M   'P 1'
#
loop_
_entity.id
_entity.type
_entity.pdbx_description
1 polymer ?
#
loop_
_entity_poly.entity_id
_entity_poly.type
_entity_poly.pdbx_seq_one_letter_code
_entity_poly.pdbx_strand_id
1 'polypeptide(L)' 'MENEPLIDEPLKHELSALYRAEGRHYHSLAHIEAMLALAGHYHASLHDPEAVEAAIWFHDAIYDS' A
#
# COMPACT_ATOMS: atom_id res chain seq x y z
N MET A 1 -23.45 -9.40 -1.56
CA MET A 1 -22.57 -8.67 -2.49
C MET A 1 -21.21 -8.74 -1.88
N GLU A 2 -20.28 -9.47 -2.50
CA GLU A 2 -18.87 -9.31 -2.14
C GLU A 2 -18.50 -7.88 -2.50
N ASN A 3 -17.94 -7.13 -1.55
CA ASN A 3 -17.43 -5.81 -1.85
C ASN A 3 -16.21 -6.00 -2.76
N GLU A 4 -16.20 -5.26 -3.86
CA GLU A 4 -15.03 -5.19 -4.73
C GLU A 4 -13.88 -4.57 -3.92
N PRO A 5 -12.66 -5.14 -3.98
CA PRO A 5 -11.54 -4.63 -3.20
C PRO A 5 -11.28 -3.16 -3.53
N LEU A 6 -10.99 -2.36 -2.50
CA LEU A 6 -10.71 -0.92 -2.66
C LEU A 6 -9.51 -0.63 -3.58
N ILE A 7 -8.57 -1.57 -3.68
CA ILE A 7 -7.42 -1.49 -4.58
C ILE A 7 -7.32 -2.80 -5.35
N ASP A 8 -7.47 -2.70 -6.67
CA ASP A 8 -7.34 -3.82 -7.60
C ASP A 8 -5.89 -4.05 -8.04
N GLU A 9 -5.65 -5.16 -8.73
CA GLU A 9 -4.31 -5.54 -9.18
C GLU A 9 -3.68 -4.51 -10.16
N PRO A 10 -4.42 -3.96 -11.14
CA PRO A 10 -3.91 -2.88 -11.98
C PRO A 10 -3.42 -1.66 -11.17
N LEU A 11 -4.20 -1.21 -10.19
CA LEU A 11 -3.83 -0.06 -9.36
C LEU A 11 -2.61 -0.37 -8.48
N LYS A 12 -2.51 -1.58 -7.90
CA LYS A 12 -1.30 -2.03 -7.17
C LYS A 12 -0.06 -1.99 -8.05
N HIS A 13 -0.20 -2.38 -9.32
CA HIS A 13 0.90 -2.33 -10.28
C HIS A 13 1.35 -0.88 -10.58
N GLU A 14 0.40 0.04 -10.78
CA GLU A 14 0.70 1.47 -10.98
C GLU A 14 1.41 2.08 -9.77
N LEU A 15 0.88 1.85 -8.56
CA LEU A 15 1.48 2.32 -7.31
C LEU A 15 2.88 1.73 -7.09
N SER A 16 3.07 0.44 -7.38
CA SER A 16 4.37 -0.21 -7.30
C SER A 16 5.41 0.46 -8.21
N ALA A 17 5.00 0.96 -9.38
CA ALA A 17 5.89 1.70 -10.28
C ALA A 17 6.32 3.05 -9.66
N LEU A 18 5.39 3.76 -9.00
CA LEU A 18 5.71 5.02 -8.30
C LEU A 18 6.72 4.82 -7.18
N TYR A 19 6.59 3.74 -6.39
CA TYR A 19 7.53 3.42 -5.31
C TYR A 19 8.88 2.88 -5.77
N ARG A 20 9.03 2.54 -7.06
CA ARG A 20 10.30 2.18 -7.70
C ARG A 20 10.99 3.36 -8.40
N ALA A 21 10.37 4.54 -8.40
CA ALA A 21 10.95 5.74 -9.01
C ALA A 21 12.28 6.14 -8.33
N GLU A 22 13.18 6.75 -9.12
CA GLU A 22 14.46 7.25 -8.61
C GLU A 22 14.27 8.33 -7.53
N GLY A 23 15.17 8.38 -6.55
CA GLY A 23 15.11 9.34 -5.43
C GLY A 23 14.34 8.87 -4.20
N ARG A 24 13.67 7.71 -4.26
CA ARG A 24 12.98 7.11 -3.10
C ARG A 24 13.92 6.24 -2.25
N HIS A 25 14.58 6.85 -1.27
CA HIS A 25 15.49 6.13 -0.36
C HIS A 25 14.77 5.46 0.81
N TYR A 26 13.80 6.15 1.42
CA TYR A 26 13.10 5.67 2.62
C TYR A 26 11.72 5.10 2.27
N HIS A 27 10.92 5.81 1.47
CA HIS A 27 9.60 5.34 1.02
C HIS A 27 9.70 4.57 -0.31
N SER A 28 10.48 3.49 -0.31
CA SER A 28 10.62 2.58 -1.45
C SER A 28 9.56 1.46 -1.41
N LEU A 29 9.47 0.66 -2.47
CA LEU A 29 8.55 -0.48 -2.50
C LEU A 29 8.78 -1.46 -1.34
N ALA A 30 10.03 -1.68 -0.93
CA ALA A 30 10.35 -2.56 0.20
C ALA A 30 9.73 -2.07 1.53
N HIS A 31 9.59 -0.74 1.69
CA HIS A 31 8.92 -0.17 2.85
C HIS A 31 7.42 -0.49 2.84
N ILE A 32 6.76 -0.35 1.68
CA ILE A 32 5.35 -0.69 1.48
C ILE A 32 5.10 -2.17 1.78
N GLU A 33 5.92 -3.05 1.22
CA GLU A 33 5.81 -4.50 1.45
C GLU A 33 5.94 -4.87 2.93
N ALA A 34 6.86 -4.21 3.66
CA ALA A 34 7.02 -4.42 5.09
C ALA A 34 5.78 -3.99 5.90
N MET A 35 5.17 -2.84 5.54
CA MET A 35 3.94 -2.36 6.17
C MET A 35 2.75 -3.28 5.89
N LEU A 36 2.60 -3.76 4.64
CA LEU A 36 1.55 -4.71 4.25
C LEU A 36 1.70 -6.05 4.99
N ALA A 37 2.92 -6.56 5.12
CA ALA A 37 3.19 -7.78 5.89
C ALA A 37 2.76 -7.62 7.37
N LEU A 38 3.02 -6.45 7.96
CA LEU A 38 2.60 -6.14 9.33
C LEU A 38 1.07 -6.03 9.43
N ALA A 39 0.43 -5.35 8.49
CA ALA A 39 -1.03 -5.24 8.44
C ALA A 39 -1.69 -6.63 8.32
N GLY A 40 -1.12 -7.54 7.52
CA GLY A 40 -1.54 -8.93 7.44
C GLY A 40 -1.42 -9.66 8.78
N HIS A 41 -0.35 -9.44 9.53
CA HIS A 41 -0.17 -10.03 10.86
C HIS A 41 -1.22 -9.56 11.87
N TYR A 42 -1.62 -8.29 11.79
CA TYR A 42 -2.61 -7.69 12.69
C TYR A 42 -4.02 -7.61 12.09
N HIS A 43 -4.29 -8.27 10.97
CA HIS A 43 -5.53 -8.15 10.21
C HIS A 43 -6.79 -8.27 11.08
N ALA A 44 -6.83 -9.27 11.97
CA ALA A 44 -7.97 -9.50 12.87
C ALA A 44 -8.16 -8.42 13.96
N SER A 45 -7.14 -7.58 14.19
CA SER A 45 -7.18 -6.45 15.13
C SER A 45 -7.53 -5.13 14.45
N LEU A 46 -7.57 -5.09 13.12
CA LEU A 46 -7.93 -3.88 12.37
C LEU A 46 -9.44 -3.79 12.25
N HIS A 47 -9.98 -2.60 12.51
CA HIS A 47 -11.42 -2.33 12.35
C HIS A 47 -11.85 -2.44 10.89
N ASP A 48 -11.00 -1.99 9.99
CA ASP A 48 -11.20 -2.04 8.53
C ASP A 48 -9.85 -2.37 7.85
N PRO A 49 -9.56 -3.67 7.61
CA PRO A 49 -8.31 -4.09 7.00
C PRO A 49 -8.13 -3.57 5.57
N GLU A 50 -9.21 -3.46 4.79
CA GLU A 50 -9.15 -2.98 3.41
C GLU A 50 -8.80 -1.49 3.37
N ALA A 51 -9.40 -0.68 4.25
CA ALA A 51 -9.05 0.73 4.36
C ALA A 51 -7.60 0.93 4.83
N VAL A 52 -7.09 0.07 5.71
CA VAL A 52 -5.69 0.13 6.15
C VAL A 52 -4.74 -0.26 5.03
N GLU A 53 -5.02 -1.33 4.28
CA GLU A 53 -4.26 -1.68 3.09
C GLU A 53 -4.22 -0.51 2.10
N ALA A 54 -5.38 0.12 1.86
CA ALA A 54 -5.45 1.27 0.97
C ALA A 54 -4.63 2.46 1.49
N ALA A 55 -4.73 2.76 2.78
CA ALA A 55 -3.93 3.80 3.40
C ALA A 55 -2.42 3.55 3.26
N ILE A 56 -1.96 2.30 3.44
CA ILE A 56 -0.54 1.93 3.25
C ILE A 56 -0.09 2.20 1.81
N TRP A 57 -0.89 1.77 0.84
CA TRP A 57 -0.59 1.96 -0.58
C TRP A 57 -0.52 3.44 -0.99
N PHE A 58 -1.36 4.30 -0.41
CA PHE A 58 -1.42 5.72 -0.77
C PHE A 58 -0.60 6.65 0.12
N HIS A 59 -0.06 6.19 1.26
CA HIS A 59 0.51 7.06 2.29
C HIS A 59 1.61 8.01 1.80
N ASP A 60 2.35 7.61 0.75
CA ASP A 60 3.39 8.43 0.11
C ASP A 60 3.50 8.13 -1.40
N ALA A 61 2.38 7.78 -2.05
CA ALA A 61 2.38 7.38 -3.46
C ALA A 61 2.81 8.53 -4.40
N ILE A 62 2.42 9.75 -4.07
CA ILE A 62 2.85 10.98 -4.74
C ILE A 62 3.91 11.65 -3.86
N TYR A 63 5.14 11.67 -4.34
CA TYR A 63 6.28 12.26 -3.63
C TYR A 63 6.70 13.53 -4.34
N ASP A 64 6.42 14.67 -3.72
CA ASP A 64 6.88 15.99 -4.15
C ASP A 64 8.04 16.40 -3.23
N SER A 65 9.23 16.52 -3.80
CA SER A 65 10.49 16.79 -3.08
C SER A 65 10.90 18.25 -3.18
#